data_AF-A0AAE3HJZ0-F1
#
_entry.id   AF-A0AAE3HJZ0-F1
#
_cell.length_a   1.000
_cell.length_b   1.000
_cell.length_c   1.000
_cell.angle_alpha   90.00
_cell.angle_beta   90.00
_cell.angle_gamma   90.00
#
_symmetry.space_group_name_H-M   'P 1'
#
loop_
_entity.id
_entity.type
_entity.pdbx_description
1 polymer ?
#
loop_
_entity_poly.entity_id
_entity_poly.type
_entity_poly.pdbx_seq_one_letter_code
_entity_poly.pdbx_strand_id
1 'polypeptide(L)'
;MKVKESMIVGIAGIIFGICNIIPAFGETKWTLLAYFIVLGVPEIITGIGAFKIKEAKQLRSVSWVNAIVGLAILALNISEYYHSATMAGLNYIAAAGLIISGIYGIYKCKTKYNLELVP
;
A
#
# COMPACT_ATOMS: atom_id res chain seq x y z
N MET A 1 -14.20 4.03 20.11
CA MET A 1 -14.55 5.07 19.12
C MET A 1 -14.09 4.58 17.76
N LYS A 2 -14.95 4.47 16.73
CA LYS A 2 -14.53 3.96 15.41
C LYS A 2 -13.53 4.93 14.76
N VAL A 3 -12.38 4.42 14.31
CA VAL A 3 -11.38 5.19 13.57
C VAL A 3 -11.81 5.22 12.10
N LYS A 4 -12.63 6.20 11.71
CA LYS A 4 -13.25 6.26 10.37
C LYS A 4 -12.23 6.25 9.23
N GLU A 5 -11.06 6.83 9.49
CA GLU A 5 -9.94 6.92 8.55
C GLU A 5 -9.38 5.54 8.17
N SER A 6 -9.56 4.50 9.01
CA SER A 6 -9.09 3.15 8.70
C SER A 6 -9.82 2.53 7.51
N MET A 7 -11.06 2.94 7.24
CA MET A 7 -11.78 2.51 6.03
C MET A 7 -11.11 3.03 4.77
N ILE A 8 -10.71 4.31 4.75
CA ILE A 8 -10.10 4.94 3.58
C ILE A 8 -8.74 4.28 3.30
N VAL A 9 -7.91 4.15 4.33
CA VAL A 9 -6.59 3.49 4.20
C VAL A 9 -6.75 2.01 3.80
N GLY A 10 -7.73 1.31 4.38
CA GLY A 10 -8.02 -0.08 4.04
C GLY A 10 -8.48 -0.29 2.60
N ILE A 11 -9.41 0.53 2.13
CA ILE A 11 -9.89 0.50 0.73
C ILE A 11 -8.74 0.80 -0.22
N ALA A 12 -7.90 1.79 0.09
CA ALA A 12 -6.73 2.11 -0.71
C ALA A 12 -5.76 0.91 -0.78
N GLY A 13 -5.47 0.25 0.35
CA GLY A 13 -4.63 -0.94 0.38
C GLY A 13 -5.16 -2.06 -0.53
N ILE A 14 -6.47 -2.32 -0.50
CA ILE A 14 -7.08 -3.33 -1.37
C ILE A 14 -6.97 -2.93 -2.85
N ILE A 15 -7.41 -1.72 -3.21
CA ILE A 15 -7.43 -1.27 -4.61
C ILE A 15 -6.02 -1.27 -5.19
N PHE A 16 -5.07 -0.64 -4.49
CA PHE A 16 -3.72 -0.49 -5.02
C PHE A 16 -2.88 -1.76 -4.89
N GLY A 17 -3.17 -2.63 -3.91
CA GLY A 17 -2.64 -3.99 -3.87
C GLY A 17 -3.08 -4.79 -5.10
N ILE A 18 -4.36 -4.71 -5.49
CA ILE A 18 -4.85 -5.32 -6.74
C ILE A 18 -4.17 -4.70 -7.96
N CYS A 19 -4.05 -3.37 -8.04
CA CYS A 19 -3.34 -2.69 -9.12
C CYS A 19 -1.90 -3.19 -9.29
N ASN A 20 -1.21 -3.51 -8.19
CA ASN A 20 0.14 -4.06 -8.24
C ASN A 20 0.19 -5.52 -8.72
N ILE A 21 -0.88 -6.30 -8.53
CA ILE A 21 -0.96 -7.71 -8.94
C ILE A 21 -1.35 -7.86 -10.41
N ILE A 22 -2.20 -6.97 -10.96
CA ILE A 22 -2.67 -7.07 -12.36
C ILE A 22 -1.54 -7.29 -13.38
N PRO A 23 -0.39 -6.59 -13.30
CA PRO A 23 0.76 -6.83 -14.16
C PRO A 23 1.25 -8.29 -14.19
N ALA A 24 1.02 -9.08 -13.14
CA ALA A 24 1.43 -10.48 -13.07
C ALA A 24 0.75 -11.38 -14.10
N PHE A 25 -0.40 -10.99 -14.65
CA PHE A 25 -1.10 -11.77 -15.69
C PHE A 25 -0.48 -11.63 -17.08
N GLY A 26 0.31 -10.57 -17.31
CA GLY A 26 0.95 -10.28 -18.60
C GLY A 26 2.46 -10.47 -18.60
N GLU A 27 3.05 -10.91 -17.49
CA GLU A 27 4.50 -10.93 -17.28
C GLU A 27 5.01 -12.38 -17.17
N THR A 28 6.18 -12.64 -17.73
CA THR A 28 6.79 -13.99 -17.72
C THR A 28 8.03 -14.06 -16.84
N LYS A 29 8.63 -12.91 -16.51
CA LYS A 29 9.77 -12.85 -15.61
C LYS A 29 9.34 -13.19 -14.18
N TRP A 30 9.78 -14.34 -13.68
CA TRP A 30 9.43 -14.84 -12.35
C TRP A 30 9.79 -13.84 -11.23
N THR A 31 10.85 -13.05 -11.39
CA THR A 31 11.27 -12.02 -10.44
C THR A 31 10.25 -10.89 -10.31
N LEU A 32 9.62 -10.51 -11.42
CA LEU A 32 8.54 -9.52 -11.44
C LEU A 32 7.27 -10.10 -10.82
N LEU A 33 6.91 -11.34 -11.19
CA LEU A 33 5.77 -12.06 -10.61
C LEU A 33 5.89 -12.15 -9.08
N ALA A 34 7.07 -12.52 -8.59
CA ALA A 34 7.35 -12.60 -7.16
C ALA A 34 7.13 -11.24 -6.48
N TYR A 35 7.67 -10.16 -7.04
CA TYR A 35 7.49 -8.82 -6.48
C TYR A 35 6.00 -8.38 -6.50
N PHE A 36 5.29 -8.56 -7.62
CA PHE A 36 3.89 -8.17 -7.75
C PHE A 36 3.01 -8.85 -6.69
N ILE A 37 3.23 -10.14 -6.47
CA ILE A 37 2.49 -10.94 -5.49
C ILE A 37 2.92 -10.58 -4.06
N VAL A 38 4.23 -10.51 -3.78
CA VAL A 38 4.77 -10.25 -2.44
C VAL A 38 4.42 -8.86 -1.92
N LEU A 39 4.31 -7.86 -2.79
CA LEU A 39 3.89 -6.51 -2.37
C LEU A 39 2.38 -6.29 -2.52
N GLY A 40 1.70 -7.02 -3.40
CA GLY A 40 0.26 -6.86 -3.59
C GLY A 40 -0.61 -7.64 -2.61
N VAL A 41 -0.34 -8.93 -2.40
CA VAL A 41 -1.22 -9.81 -1.59
C VAL A 41 -1.21 -9.41 -0.10
N PRO A 42 -0.05 -9.21 0.55
CA PRO A 42 -0.02 -8.77 1.94
C PRO A 42 -0.69 -7.42 2.15
N GLU A 43 -0.62 -6.52 1.17
CA GLU A 43 -1.27 -5.22 1.21
C GLU A 43 -2.80 -5.36 1.17
N ILE A 44 -3.33 -6.24 0.31
CA ILE A 44 -4.77 -6.56 0.28
C ILE A 44 -5.23 -7.13 1.62
N ILE A 45 -4.46 -8.07 2.19
CA ILE A 45 -4.78 -8.69 3.49
C ILE A 45 -4.80 -7.63 4.60
N THR A 46 -3.80 -6.75 4.62
CA THR A 46 -3.70 -5.64 5.57
C THR A 46 -4.87 -4.67 5.41
N GLY A 47 -5.23 -4.35 4.17
CA GLY A 47 -6.39 -3.50 3.85
C GLY A 47 -7.72 -4.09 4.33
N ILE A 48 -7.92 -5.41 4.18
CA ILE A 48 -9.09 -6.11 4.75
C ILE A 48 -9.06 -6.04 6.29
N GLY A 49 -7.89 -6.20 6.89
CA GLY A 49 -7.70 -6.07 8.34
C GLY A 49 -8.09 -4.67 8.87
N ALA A 50 -7.90 -3.62 8.07
CA ALA A 50 -8.16 -2.24 8.46
C ALA A 50 -9.64 -1.94 8.78
N PHE A 51 -10.58 -2.73 8.25
CA PHE A 51 -12.01 -2.62 8.59
C PHE A 51 -12.33 -3.00 10.03
N LYS A 52 -11.43 -3.75 10.70
CA LYS A 52 -11.59 -4.19 12.08
C LYS A 52 -10.88 -3.27 13.09
N ILE A 53 -10.17 -2.24 12.62
CA ILE A 53 -9.40 -1.33 13.47
C ILE A 53 -10.31 -0.51 14.37
N LYS A 54 -10.01 -0.53 15.67
CA LYS A 54 -10.71 0.26 16.70
C LYS A 54 -9.82 1.31 17.35
N GLU A 55 -8.51 1.18 17.18
CA GLU A 55 -7.51 2.02 17.83
C GLU A 55 -6.68 2.83 16.83
N ALA A 56 -6.38 4.09 17.17
CA ALA A 56 -5.58 4.96 16.32
C ALA A 56 -4.12 4.49 16.16
N LYS A 57 -3.59 3.73 17.12
CA LYS A 57 -2.27 3.09 17.02
C LYS A 57 -2.22 2.05 15.90
N GLN A 58 -3.26 1.22 15.77
CA GLN A 58 -3.38 0.24 14.70
C GLN A 58 -3.53 0.92 13.34
N LEU A 59 -4.32 2.02 13.25
CA LEU A 59 -4.38 2.84 12.04
C LEU A 59 -2.99 3.32 11.65
N ARG A 60 -2.21 3.86 12.59
CA ARG A 60 -0.85 4.35 12.33
C ARG A 60 0.03 3.25 11.76
N SER A 61 0.00 2.05 12.35
CA SER A 61 0.76 0.90 11.86
C SER A 61 0.40 0.53 10.43
N VAL A 62 -0.89 0.37 10.11
CA VAL A 62 -1.33 0.06 8.74
C VAL A 62 -0.97 1.19 7.77
N SER A 63 -1.13 2.45 8.19
CA SER A 63 -0.79 3.60 7.34
C SER A 63 0.71 3.63 6.98
N TRP A 64 1.57 3.21 7.90
CA TRP A 64 3.00 3.02 7.60
C TRP A 64 3.26 1.85 6.66
N VAL A 65 2.54 0.74 6.83
CA VAL A 65 2.63 -0.40 5.89
C VAL A 65 2.31 0.06 4.47
N ASN A 66 1.18 0.75 4.25
CA ASN A 66 0.84 1.31 2.94
C ASN A 66 1.96 2.22 2.41
N ALA A 67 2.48 3.14 3.22
CA ALA A 67 3.54 4.06 2.77
C ALA A 67 4.82 3.32 2.37
N ILE A 68 5.27 2.35 3.17
CA ILE A 68 6.49 1.57 2.92
C ILE A 68 6.31 0.67 1.69
N VAL A 69 5.17 -0.01 1.57
CA VAL A 69 4.86 -0.86 0.41
C VAL A 69 4.81 -0.02 -0.86
N GLY A 70 4.16 1.15 -0.82
CA GLY A 70 4.11 2.06 -1.96
C GLY A 70 5.51 2.55 -2.38
N LEU A 71 6.38 2.89 -1.42
CA LEU A 71 7.79 3.23 -1.70
C LEU A 71 8.57 2.05 -2.29
N ALA A 72 8.36 0.83 -1.78
CA ALA A 72 9.01 -0.37 -2.30
C ALA A 72 8.57 -0.67 -3.75
N ILE A 73 7.27 -0.59 -4.04
CA ILE A 73 6.73 -0.70 -5.40
C ILE A 73 7.37 0.34 -6.31
N LEU A 74 7.45 1.61 -5.88
CA LEU A 74 8.08 2.66 -6.66
C LEU A 74 9.55 2.35 -6.97
N ALA A 75 10.32 2.00 -5.95
CA ALA A 75 11.75 1.70 -6.06
C ALA A 75 12.02 0.52 -7.02
N LEU A 76 11.19 -0.51 -6.98
CA LEU A 76 11.29 -1.65 -7.89
C LEU A 76 10.86 -1.26 -9.30
N ASN A 77 9.79 -0.48 -9.45
CA ASN A 77 9.27 -0.10 -10.76
C ASN A 77 10.20 0.85 -11.54
N ILE A 78 11.05 1.63 -10.86
CA ILE A 78 12.08 2.46 -11.49
C ILE A 78 13.39 1.71 -11.77
N SER A 79 13.56 0.50 -11.22
CA SER A 79 14.75 -0.31 -11.43
C SER A 79 14.76 -0.91 -12.84
N GLU A 80 15.89 -0.82 -13.56
CA GLU A 80 16.05 -1.43 -14.88
C GLU A 80 15.78 -2.94 -14.90
N TYR A 81 16.00 -3.62 -13.77
CA TYR A 81 15.80 -5.07 -13.64
C TYR A 81 14.34 -5.43 -13.30
N TYR A 82 13.69 -4.62 -12.45
CA TYR A 82 12.32 -4.86 -11.96
C TYR A 82 11.25 -4.00 -12.64
N HIS A 83 11.60 -3.29 -13.71
CA HIS A 83 10.66 -2.56 -14.54
C HIS A 83 9.88 -3.49 -15.48
N SER A 84 8.55 -3.38 -15.47
CA SER A 84 7.68 -4.06 -16.46
C SER A 84 7.45 -3.17 -17.68
N ALA A 85 7.87 -3.64 -18.85
CA ALA A 85 7.72 -2.88 -20.10
C ALA A 85 6.27 -2.72 -20.57
N THR A 86 5.36 -3.58 -20.11
CA THR A 86 3.98 -3.66 -20.60
C THR A 86 2.97 -3.00 -19.67
N MET A 87 3.21 -3.04 -18.35
CA MET A 87 2.22 -2.59 -17.36
C MET A 87 2.78 -1.73 -16.21
N ALA A 88 3.98 -1.16 -16.35
CA ALA A 88 4.59 -0.28 -15.33
C ALA A 88 3.69 0.88 -14.87
N GLY A 89 2.77 1.36 -15.73
CA GLY A 89 1.80 2.40 -15.37
C GLY A 89 0.92 2.01 -14.18
N LEU A 90 0.49 0.76 -14.08
CA LEU A 90 -0.33 0.28 -12.95
C LEU A 90 0.49 0.22 -11.65
N ASN A 91 1.77 -0.16 -11.73
CA ASN A 91 2.64 -0.15 -10.57
C ASN A 91 2.93 1.28 -10.08
N TYR A 92 3.05 2.27 -10.97
CA TYR A 92 3.14 3.68 -10.57
C TYR A 92 1.87 4.18 -9.89
N ILE A 93 0.69 3.82 -10.42
CA ILE A 93 -0.60 4.15 -9.81
C ILE A 93 -0.72 3.50 -8.42
N ALA A 94 -0.34 2.22 -8.30
CA ALA A 94 -0.33 1.50 -7.04
C ALA A 94 0.60 2.17 -6.01
N ALA A 95 1.83 2.47 -6.41
CA ALA A 95 2.81 3.14 -5.55
C ALA A 95 2.30 4.49 -5.05
N ALA A 96 1.86 5.36 -5.95
CA ALA A 96 1.37 6.69 -5.60
C ALA A 96 0.15 6.62 -4.68
N GLY A 97 -0.81 5.75 -4.98
CA GLY A 97 -2.01 5.55 -4.18
C GLY A 97 -1.73 5.08 -2.76
N LEU A 98 -0.81 4.13 -2.60
CA LEU A 98 -0.39 3.61 -1.30
C LEU A 98 0.40 4.65 -0.49
N ILE A 99 1.31 5.38 -1.11
CA ILE A 99 2.06 6.45 -0.45
C ILE A 99 1.12 7.55 0.04
N ILE A 100 0.23 8.05 -0.82
CA ILE A 100 -0.70 9.12 -0.47
C ILE A 100 -1.66 8.68 0.64
N SER A 101 -2.23 7.47 0.54
CA SER A 101 -3.14 6.95 1.56
C SER A 101 -2.44 6.69 2.90
N GLY A 102 -1.21 6.16 2.87
CA GLY A 102 -0.39 5.98 4.05
C GLY A 102 -0.04 7.29 4.75
N ILE A 103 0.44 8.29 4.00
CA ILE A 103 0.73 9.63 4.53
C ILE A 103 -0.53 10.28 5.09
N TYR A 104 -1.67 10.15 4.41
CA TYR A 104 -2.95 10.63 4.91
C TYR A 104 -3.30 10.02 6.28
N GLY A 105 -3.16 8.69 6.43
CA GLY A 105 -3.43 8.00 7.69
C GLY A 105 -2.48 8.44 8.81
N ILE A 106 -1.18 8.55 8.54
CA ILE A 106 -0.17 9.06 9.48
C ILE A 106 -0.50 10.49 9.91
N TYR A 107 -0.83 11.37 8.95
CA TYR A 107 -1.23 12.75 9.21
C TYR A 107 -2.46 12.83 10.12
N LYS A 108 -3.46 11.97 9.91
CA LYS A 108 -4.65 11.91 10.77
C LYS A 108 -4.31 11.38 12.17
N CYS A 109 -3.43 10.39 12.29
CA CYS A 109 -2.91 9.93 13.58
C CYS A 109 -2.26 11.07 14.39
N LYS A 110 -1.45 11.91 13.73
CA LYS A 110 -0.83 13.07 14.39
C LYS A 110 -1.83 14.17 14.74
N THR A 111 -2.65 14.59 13.78
CA THR A 111 -3.48 15.80 13.94
C THR A 111 -4.75 15.57 14.76
N LYS A 112 -5.37 14.40 14.66
CA LYS A 112 -6.65 14.09 15.31
C LYS A 112 -6.50 13.29 16.60
N TYR A 113 -5.48 12.44 16.67
CA TYR A 113 -5.26 11.52 17.78
C TYR A 113 -4.01 11.85 18.61
N ASN A 114 -3.28 12.91 18.24
CA ASN A 114 -2.04 13.37 18.87
C ASN A 114 -1.00 12.26 19.09
N LEU A 115 -0.93 11.31 18.16
CA LEU A 115 0.09 10.27 18.18
C LEU A 115 1.40 10.79 17.60
N GLU A 116 2.51 10.17 17.99
CA GLU A 116 3.81 10.38 17.33
C GLU A 116 3.75 9.89 15.88
N LEU A 117 4.59 10.47 15.02
CA LEU A 117 4.64 10.09 13.61
C LEU A 117 5.17 8.66 13.46
N VAL A 118 6.23 8.32 14.19
CA VAL A 118 6.87 7.01 14.15
C VAL A 118 6.16 6.08 15.16
N PRO A 119 5.87 4.81 14.80
CA PRO A 119 5.23 3.84 15.67
C PRO A 119 5.93 3.60 17.00
#